data_AF-A0AAW4HL38-F1
#
_entry.id   AF-A0AAW4HL38-F1
#
_cell.length_a   1.000
_cell.length_b   1.000
_cell.length_c   1.000
_cell.angle_alpha   90.00
_cell.angle_beta   90.00
_cell.angle_gamma   90.00
#
_symmetry.space_group_name_H-M   'P 1'
#
loop_
_entity.id
_entity.type
_entity.pdbx_description
1 polymer ?
#
loop_
_entity_poly.entity_id
_entity_poly.type
_entity_poly.pdbx_seq_one_letter_code
_entity_poly.pdbx_strand_id
1 'polypeptide(L)' 'MEHLDTARLIIFNGKLLPPPTYTVQKQKGSDPMYYGTKGWYVAELKKLGVRYHEGRKLESYRGHILRNLLLAQQEKLKEQ' A
#
# COMPACT_ATOMS: atom_id res chain seq x y z
N MET A 1 -6.58 -42.04 29.86
CA MET A 1 -7.63 -41.95 28.82
C MET A 1 -6.98 -41.30 27.63
N GLU A 2 -6.39 -42.15 26.80
CA GLU A 2 -5.73 -41.80 25.55
C GLU A 2 -6.73 -41.12 24.62
N HIS A 3 -6.42 -39.92 24.13
CA HIS A 3 -7.11 -39.37 22.96
C HIS A 3 -6.09 -38.75 22.00
N LEU A 4 -5.13 -39.59 21.61
CA LEU A 4 -4.24 -39.37 20.47
C LEU A 4 -5.00 -39.73 19.19
N ASP A 5 -5.75 -38.82 18.57
CA ASP A 5 -6.43 -39.14 17.31
C ASP A 5 -6.67 -37.98 16.34
N THR A 6 -5.67 -37.09 16.20
CA THR A 6 -5.56 -36.22 15.01
C THR A 6 -4.50 -36.73 14.02
N ALA A 7 -4.02 -37.97 14.21
CA ALA A 7 -3.02 -38.62 13.37
C ALA A 7 -3.61 -39.71 12.45
N ARG A 8 -4.94 -39.77 12.30
CA ARG A 8 -5.64 -40.76 11.46
C ARG A 8 -6.29 -40.18 10.20
N LEU A 9 -5.69 -39.13 9.62
CA LEU A 9 -6.05 -38.64 8.28
C LEU A 9 -4.85 -38.60 7.33
N ILE A 10 -3.89 -39.52 7.49
CA ILE A 10 -2.69 -39.58 6.63
C ILE A 10 -2.41 -41.01 6.15
N ILE A 11 -3.41 -41.86 5.90
CA ILE A 11 -3.22 -43.08 5.08
C ILE A 11 -4.52 -43.43 4.34
N PHE A 12 -4.86 -42.72 3.25
CA PHE A 12 -5.76 -43.29 2.23
C PHE A 12 -5.50 -42.85 0.79
N ASN A 13 -4.54 -41.99 0.51
CA ASN A 13 -4.21 -41.71 -0.89
C ASN A 13 -2.76 -41.26 -0.96
N GLY A 14 -1.89 -42.08 -1.57
CA GLY A 14 -0.44 -41.92 -1.64
C GLY A 14 0.04 -40.68 -2.39
N LYS A 15 -0.33 -39.49 -1.93
CA LYS A 15 0.21 -38.21 -2.39
C LYS A 15 0.93 -37.55 -1.22
N LEU A 16 2.26 -37.60 -1.29
CA LEU A 16 3.16 -36.78 -0.50
C LEU A 16 2.86 -35.31 -0.83
N LEU A 17 2.14 -34.61 0.05
CA LEU A 17 1.94 -33.17 -0.12
C LEU A 17 3.29 -32.48 0.17
N PRO A 18 3.77 -31.58 -0.70
CA PRO A 18 5.00 -30.83 -0.44
C PRO A 18 4.84 -30.01 0.85
N PRO A 19 5.94 -29.77 1.59
CA PRO A 19 5.88 -28.93 2.79
C PRO A 19 5.25 -27.58 2.43
N PRO A 20 4.37 -27.01 3.27
CA PRO A 20 3.80 -25.71 3.01
C PRO A 20 4.94 -24.71 3.01
N THR A 21 5.43 -24.35 1.82
CA THR A 21 6.36 -23.24 1.67
C THR A 21 5.49 -22.03 1.99
N TYR A 22 5.71 -21.43 3.15
CA TYR A 22 5.05 -20.19 3.55
C TYR A 22 5.57 -19.06 2.66
N THR A 23 5.11 -19.03 1.41
CA THR A 23 5.20 -17.83 0.60
C THR A 23 4.28 -16.83 1.30
N VAL A 24 4.85 -15.92 2.08
CA VAL A 24 4.15 -14.73 2.57
C VAL A 24 3.58 -14.06 1.33
N GLN A 25 2.28 -14.21 1.10
CA GLN A 25 1.57 -13.54 0.02
C GLN A 25 1.60 -12.05 0.35
N LYS A 26 2.59 -11.32 -0.16
CA LYS A 26 2.60 -9.86 -0.10
C LYS A 26 1.28 -9.38 -0.71
N GLN A 27 0.47 -8.70 0.09
CA GLN A 27 -0.75 -8.07 -0.39
C GLN A 27 -0.36 -7.04 -1.46
N LYS A 28 -0.82 -7.25 -2.70
CA LYS A 28 -0.59 -6.34 -3.81
C LYS A 28 -1.13 -4.96 -3.43
N GLY A 29 -0.25 -4.00 -3.14
CA GLY A 29 -0.62 -2.66 -2.65
C GLY A 29 -0.09 -2.31 -1.25
N SER A 30 0.58 -3.22 -0.55
CA SER A 30 1.24 -2.96 0.74
C SER A 30 2.68 -2.43 0.58
N ASP A 31 3.06 -1.94 -0.60
CA ASP A 31 4.36 -1.30 -0.77
C ASP A 31 4.27 0.10 -0.14
N PRO A 32 5.04 0.38 0.93
CA PRO A 32 5.03 1.69 1.54
C PRO A 32 5.48 2.71 0.49
N MET A 33 4.58 3.64 0.16
CA MET A 33 4.88 4.67 -0.82
C MET A 33 5.96 5.58 -0.22
N TYR A 34 7.17 5.51 -0.78
CA TYR A 34 8.35 6.14 -0.19
C TYR A 34 8.22 7.67 -0.16
N TYR A 35 8.72 8.31 0.91
CA TYR A 35 8.73 9.76 1.04
C TYR A 35 9.43 10.41 -0.16
N GLY A 36 8.85 11.49 -0.69
CA GLY A 36 9.39 12.21 -1.84
C GLY A 36 9.09 11.57 -3.21
N THR A 37 8.37 10.46 -3.26
CA THR A 37 7.85 9.92 -4.53
C THR A 37 6.64 10.72 -5.02
N LYS A 38 6.36 10.67 -6.33
CA LYS A 38 5.20 11.34 -6.94
C LYS A 38 3.88 10.95 -6.24
N GLY A 39 3.70 9.65 -5.97
CA GLY A 39 2.50 9.17 -5.31
C GLY A 39 2.37 9.65 -3.87
N TRP A 40 3.50 9.83 -3.16
CA TRP A 40 3.52 10.44 -1.83
C TRP A 40 3.00 11.88 -1.86
N TYR A 41 3.46 12.70 -2.81
CA TYR A 41 2.95 14.07 -2.98
C TYR A 41 1.46 14.10 -3.37
N VAL A 42 0.99 13.19 -4.24
CA VAL A 42 -0.43 13.10 -4.58
C VAL A 42 -1.28 12.73 -3.36
N ALA A 43 -0.83 11.78 -2.54
CA ALA A 43 -1.54 11.38 -1.33
C ALA A 43 -1.63 12.54 -0.33
N GLU A 44 -0.52 13.27 -0.15
CA GLU A 44 -0.46 14.40 0.79
C GLU A 44 -1.35 15.56 0.33
N LEU A 45 -1.33 15.91 -0.96
CA LEU A 45 -2.26 16.89 -1.52
C LEU A 45 -3.73 16.46 -1.43
N LYS A 46 -4.02 15.16 -1.60
CA LYS A 46 -5.38 14.61 -1.42
C LYS A 46 -5.84 14.71 0.04
N LYS A 47 -4.97 14.55 1.03
CA LYS A 47 -5.30 14.77 2.46
C LYS A 47 -5.67 16.22 2.74
N LEU A 48 -4.98 17.16 2.07
CA LEU A 48 -5.30 18.60 2.11
C LEU A 48 -6.59 18.96 1.32
N GLY A 49 -7.28 17.98 0.75
CA GLY A 49 -8.52 18.18 -0.03
C GLY A 49 -8.29 18.58 -1.49
N VAL A 50 -7.05 18.70 -1.96
CA VAL A 50 -6.75 19.06 -3.34
C VAL A 50 -6.76 17.81 -4.21
N ARG A 51 -7.73 17.71 -5.13
CA ARG A 51 -7.82 16.61 -6.12
C ARG A 51 -7.52 17.06 -7.55
N TYR A 52 -7.85 18.31 -7.85
CA TYR A 52 -7.67 18.94 -9.15
C TYR A 52 -6.92 20.24 -8.96
N HIS A 53 -5.99 20.51 -9.86
CA HIS A 53 -5.29 21.79 -9.96
C HIS A 53 -5.41 22.25 -11.42
N GLU A 54 -5.82 23.50 -11.62
CA GLU A 54 -5.98 24.09 -12.97
C GLU A 54 -6.81 23.23 -13.94
N GLY A 55 -7.86 22.57 -13.44
CA GLY A 55 -8.72 21.70 -14.25
C GLY A 55 -8.11 20.35 -14.64
N ARG A 56 -6.90 20.01 -14.16
CA ARG A 56 -6.24 18.71 -14.40
C ARG A 56 -6.08 17.91 -13.11
N LYS A 57 -6.03 16.59 -13.24
CA LYS A 57 -5.78 15.68 -12.11
C LYS A 57 -4.33 15.82 -11.64
N LEU A 58 -4.11 15.77 -10.33
CA LEU A 58 -2.77 15.78 -9.74
C LEU A 58 -1.86 14.67 -10.29
N GLU A 59 -2.43 13.51 -10.61
CA GLU A 59 -1.70 12.37 -11.16
C GLU A 59 -1.10 12.64 -12.54
N SER A 60 -1.60 13.66 -13.27
CA SER A 60 -1.05 14.07 -14.56
C SER A 60 0.20 14.96 -14.43
N TYR A 61 0.41 15.58 -13.26
CA TYR A 61 1.53 16.48 -13.03
C TYR A 61 2.82 15.75 -12.63
N ARG A 62 3.96 16.38 -12.86
CA ARG A 62 5.27 15.85 -12.47
C ARG A 62 5.51 16.04 -10.97
N GLY A 63 6.38 15.20 -10.38
CA GLY A 63 6.67 15.24 -8.95
C GLY A 63 7.13 16.60 -8.43
N HIS A 64 7.96 17.33 -9.18
CA HIS A 64 8.42 18.67 -8.79
C HIS A 64 7.28 19.70 -8.75
N ILE A 65 6.26 19.58 -9.61
CA ILE A 65 5.09 20.46 -9.60
C ILE A 65 4.26 20.17 -8.35
N LEU A 66 4.01 18.89 -8.05
CA LEU A 66 3.28 18.48 -6.85
C LEU A 66 3.97 18.94 -5.57
N ARG A 67 5.31 18.89 -5.52
CA ARG A 67 6.10 19.42 -4.41
C ARG A 67 5.86 20.92 -4.22
N ASN A 68 5.94 21.71 -5.30
CA ASN A 68 5.71 23.15 -5.23
C ASN A 68 4.28 23.48 -4.80
N LEU A 69 3.29 22.73 -5.30
CA LEU A 69 1.90 22.90 -4.87
C LEU A 69 1.70 22.61 -3.39
N LEU A 70 2.36 21.57 -2.88
CA LEU A 70 2.27 21.20 -1.48
C LEU A 70 2.91 22.25 -0.57
N LEU A 71 4.06 22.81 -0.97
CA LEU A 71 4.68 23.91 -0.25
C LEU A 71 3.76 25.13 -0.22
N ALA A 72 3.20 25.53 -1.37
CA ALA A 72 2.28 26.67 -1.45
C ALA A 72 1.01 26.47 -0.59
N GLN A 73 0.51 25.23 -0.46
CA GLN A 73 -0.62 24.93 0.43
C GLN A 73 -0.22 25.00 1.91
N GLN A 74 0.97 24.51 2.26
CA GLN A 74 1.47 24.59 3.62
C GLN A 74 1.75 26.03 4.07
N GLU A 75 2.22 26.90 3.18
CA GLU A 75 2.43 28.32 3.47
C GLU A 75 1.11 29.01 3.80
N LYS A 76 0.06 28.79 2.99
CA LYS A 76 -1.29 29.31 3.26
C LYS A 76 -1.86 28.88 4.61
N LEU A 77 -1.58 27.65 5.03
CA LEU A 77 -2.01 27.12 6.32
C LEU A 77 -1.25 27.73 7.51
N LYS A 78 -0.03 28.22 7.31
CA LYS A 78 0.79 28.84 8.36
C LYS A 78 0.49 30.33 8.55
N GLU A 79 -0.06 30.97 7.52
CA GLU A 79 -0.37 32.39 7.52
C GLU A 79 -1.77 32.71 8.09
N GLN A 80 -2.59 31.68 8.33
CA GLN A 80 -3.84 31.75 9.10
C GLN A 80 -3.61 31.41 10.58
#